data_AF-A0A7C4G7L0-F1
#
_entry.id   AF-A0A7C4G7L0-F1
#
_cell.length_a   1.000
_cell.length_b   1.000
_cell.length_c   1.000
_cell.angle_alpha   90.00
_cell.angle_beta   90.00
_cell.angle_gamma   90.00
#
_symmetry.space_group_name_H-M   'P 1'
#
loop_
_entity.id
_entity.type
_entity.pdbx_description
1 polymer ?
#
loop_
_entity_poly.entity_id
_entity_poly.type
_entity_poly.pdbx_seq_one_letter_code
_entity_poly.pdbx_strand_id
1 'polypeptide(L)'
;MGACPNKGLVGWGWAGCEMMCAEGPNGLDVGSPERYPGRQILNEGQWETVQRALQLSSRELDIVKCLFDDQTEQGVAHELEISPHTVHTHLERLYRKLGVRSRTGALLRVFELCLDGRSRAMS
;
A
#
# COMPACT_ATOMS: atom_id res chain seq x y z
N MET A 1 -28.58 -32.33 8.21
CA MET A 1 -27.29 -33.03 8.36
C MET A 1 -26.86 -33.57 7.00
N GLY A 2 -25.87 -32.95 6.37
CA GLY A 2 -25.21 -33.49 5.18
C GLY A 2 -23.72 -33.34 5.37
N ALA A 3 -23.00 -34.45 5.48
CA ALA A 3 -21.56 -34.46 5.65
C ALA A 3 -20.87 -34.07 4.33
N CYS A 4 -19.96 -33.10 4.35
CA CYS A 4 -19.05 -32.84 3.23
C CYS A 4 -17.76 -33.66 3.39
N PRO A 5 -17.20 -34.22 2.29
CA PRO A 5 -16.20 -35.27 2.36
C PRO A 5 -14.79 -34.70 2.39
N ASN A 6 -13.97 -35.29 3.27
CA ASN A 6 -12.52 -35.16 3.31
C ASN A 6 -11.89 -35.28 1.91
N LYS A 7 -11.01 -34.32 1.60
CA LYS A 7 -9.89 -34.45 0.67
C LYS A 7 -8.97 -33.27 0.93
N GLY A 8 -7.93 -33.55 1.72
CA GLY A 8 -6.76 -32.70 1.76
C GLY A 8 -6.21 -32.53 0.35
N LEU A 9 -5.81 -31.31 0.04
CA LEU A 9 -4.70 -30.93 -0.81
C LEU A 9 -4.69 -29.39 -0.82
N VAL A 10 -3.55 -28.87 -0.39
CA VAL A 10 -3.06 -27.49 -0.48
C VAL A 10 -3.73 -26.67 -1.60
N GLY A 11 -4.37 -25.57 -1.22
CA GLY A 11 -5.04 -24.69 -2.19
C GLY A 11 -5.62 -23.48 -1.49
N TRP A 12 -5.07 -22.31 -1.84
CA TRP A 12 -5.44 -20.97 -1.39
C TRP A 12 -6.96 -20.80 -1.32
N GLY A 13 -7.50 -20.70 -0.10
CA GLY A 13 -8.93 -20.61 0.16
C GLY A 13 -9.46 -19.20 -0.11
N TRP A 14 -9.95 -18.96 -1.32
CA TRP A 14 -10.91 -17.88 -1.60
C TRP A 14 -12.29 -18.50 -1.81
N ALA A 15 -13.06 -18.52 -0.73
CA ALA A 15 -14.51 -18.66 -0.79
C ALA A 15 -15.09 -17.92 0.41
N GLY A 16 -16.02 -17.00 0.15
CA GLY A 16 -16.86 -16.40 1.19
C GLY A 16 -16.65 -14.92 1.40
N CYS A 17 -17.49 -14.11 0.76
CA CYS A 17 -17.76 -12.72 1.13
C CYS A 17 -18.65 -12.68 2.38
N GLU A 18 -18.21 -13.28 3.48
CA GLU A 18 -18.91 -13.24 4.76
C GLU A 18 -18.04 -12.53 5.80
N MET A 19 -18.45 -11.29 6.04
CA MET A 19 -18.31 -10.52 7.27
C MET A 19 -18.07 -11.39 8.51
N MET A 20 -16.80 -11.50 8.92
CA MET A 20 -16.36 -11.79 10.28
C MET A 20 -14.86 -11.49 10.36
N CYS A 21 -14.52 -10.31 10.87
CA CYS A 21 -13.19 -10.02 11.38
C CYS A 21 -12.99 -10.89 12.64
N ALA A 22 -12.53 -12.13 12.45
CA ALA A 22 -12.06 -12.98 13.53
C ALA A 22 -10.56 -12.75 13.75
N GLU A 23 -10.24 -12.50 15.01
CA GLU A 23 -9.01 -11.98 15.58
C GLU A 23 -7.78 -12.85 15.28
N GLY A 24 -6.64 -12.19 15.01
CA GLY A 24 -5.35 -12.86 14.82
C GLY A 24 -4.61 -13.10 16.16
N PRO A 25 -4.01 -14.28 16.38
CA PRO A 25 -3.41 -14.67 17.66
C PRO A 25 -2.03 -14.05 17.96
N ASN A 26 -1.60 -13.01 17.23
CA ASN A 26 -0.30 -12.34 17.40
C ASN A 26 -0.38 -10.81 17.45
N GLY A 27 -1.47 -10.27 17.99
CA GLY A 27 -1.42 -9.07 18.86
C GLY A 27 -0.73 -7.80 18.33
N LEU A 28 -0.73 -7.56 17.01
CA LEU A 28 -0.52 -6.23 16.43
C LEU A 28 -1.65 -5.94 15.44
N ASP A 29 -2.85 -5.95 16.01
CA ASP A 29 -3.95 -5.15 15.53
C ASP A 29 -3.71 -3.71 16.01
N VAL A 30 -3.22 -2.83 15.14
CA VAL A 30 -3.35 -1.38 15.31
C VAL A 30 -4.44 -0.90 14.36
N GLY A 31 -5.62 -1.52 14.47
CA GLY A 31 -6.88 -0.94 14.07
C GLY A 31 -7.34 0.08 15.13
N SER A 32 -6.84 1.31 15.05
CA SER A 32 -7.53 2.47 15.62
C SER A 32 -7.22 3.75 14.82
N PRO A 33 -8.20 4.65 14.67
CA PRO A 33 -8.47 5.40 13.45
C PRO A 33 -7.73 6.74 13.33
N GLU A 34 -6.65 6.94 14.07
CA GLU A 34 -5.74 8.07 13.82
C GLU A 34 -4.86 7.73 12.63
N ARG A 35 -5.54 7.64 11.47
CA ARG A 35 -4.99 7.62 10.12
C ARG A 35 -3.97 8.75 10.08
N TYR A 36 -2.68 8.42 10.28
CA TYR A 36 -1.64 9.40 10.12
C TYR A 36 -1.87 9.97 8.73
N PRO A 37 -2.18 11.26 8.58
CA PRO A 37 -2.50 11.83 7.28
C PRO A 37 -1.18 12.07 6.55
N GLY A 38 -0.33 11.04 6.47
CA GLY A 38 0.98 11.15 5.85
C GLY A 38 0.84 11.56 4.40
N ARG A 39 -0.25 11.19 3.72
CA ARG A 39 -0.52 11.68 2.37
C ARG A 39 -0.68 13.20 2.29
N GLN A 40 -1.06 13.86 3.39
CA GLN A 40 -1.20 15.33 3.49
C GLN A 40 0.13 16.05 3.73
N ILE A 41 1.22 15.32 3.99
CA ILE A 41 2.57 15.92 4.06
C ILE A 41 2.93 16.59 2.72
N LEU A 42 2.38 16.05 1.63
CA LEU A 42 2.50 16.62 0.29
C LEU A 42 1.15 17.15 -0.20
N ASN A 43 1.17 18.32 -0.83
CA ASN A 43 0.01 18.87 -1.54
C ASN A 43 -0.15 18.23 -2.93
N GLU A 44 -1.25 18.52 -3.63
CA GLU A 44 -1.54 17.89 -4.93
C GLU A 44 -0.48 18.18 -6.00
N GLY A 45 0.04 19.42 -6.08
CA GLY A 45 1.10 19.77 -7.02
C GLY A 45 2.43 19.05 -6.74
N GLN A 46 2.72 18.75 -5.47
CA GLN A 46 3.84 17.91 -5.09
C GLN A 46 3.60 16.44 -5.49
N TRP A 47 2.38 15.92 -5.33
CA TRP A 47 2.04 14.57 -5.80
C TRP A 47 2.16 14.41 -7.31
N GLU A 48 1.73 15.39 -8.09
CA GLU A 48 1.94 15.40 -9.54
C GLU A 48 3.44 15.41 -9.90
N THR A 49 4.24 16.16 -9.14
CA THR A 49 5.69 16.24 -9.35
C THR A 49 6.35 14.90 -9.05
N VAL A 50 5.96 14.23 -7.95
CA VAL A 50 6.40 12.87 -7.61
C VAL A 50 6.00 11.88 -8.70
N GLN A 51 4.74 11.94 -9.15
CA GLN A 51 4.24 11.07 -10.21
C GLN A 51 5.05 11.22 -11.49
N ARG A 52 5.32 12.45 -11.94
CA ARG A 52 6.11 12.73 -13.13
C ARG A 52 7.59 12.33 -12.96
N ALA A 53 8.21 12.68 -11.84
CA ALA A 53 9.63 12.44 -11.59
C ALA A 53 9.95 10.94 -11.46
N LEU A 54 9.07 10.15 -10.83
CA LEU A 54 9.22 8.71 -10.67
C LEU A 54 8.49 7.91 -11.77
N GLN A 55 7.89 8.59 -12.75
CA GLN A 55 7.13 8.00 -13.86
C GLN A 55 6.05 7.02 -13.37
N LEU A 56 5.37 7.32 -12.27
CA LEU A 56 4.36 6.45 -11.67
C LEU A 56 3.06 6.48 -12.48
N SER A 57 2.46 5.31 -12.67
CA SER A 57 1.07 5.20 -13.11
C SER A 57 0.13 5.72 -12.01
N SER A 58 -1.11 6.05 -12.36
CA SER A 58 -2.10 6.53 -11.37
C SER A 58 -2.30 5.52 -10.23
N ARG A 59 -2.37 4.22 -10.55
CA ARG A 59 -2.50 3.15 -9.54
C ARG A 59 -1.28 3.02 -8.64
N GLU A 60 -0.07 3.19 -9.18
CA GLU A 60 1.15 3.21 -8.38
C GLU A 60 1.19 4.42 -7.43
N LEU A 61 0.73 5.59 -7.90
CA LEU A 61 0.62 6.79 -7.08
C LEU A 61 -0.38 6.59 -5.93
N ASP A 62 -1.55 6.01 -6.19
CA ASP A 62 -2.55 5.73 -5.17
C ASP A 62 -2.00 4.81 -4.07
N ILE A 63 -1.26 3.77 -4.47
CA ILE A 63 -0.59 2.87 -3.53
C ILE A 63 0.45 3.64 -2.70
N VAL A 64 1.26 4.48 -3.32
CA VAL A 64 2.23 5.33 -2.59
C VAL A 64 1.50 6.23 -1.58
N LYS A 65 0.39 6.89 -1.96
CA LYS A 65 -0.42 7.71 -1.05
C LYS A 65 -0.92 6.89 0.15
N CYS A 66 -1.36 5.64 -0.08
CA CYS A 66 -1.76 4.74 1.01
C CYS A 66 -0.57 4.29 1.88
N LEU A 67 0.62 4.13 1.29
CA LEU A 67 1.83 3.82 2.05
C LEU A 67 2.21 4.95 3.01
N PHE A 68 2.03 6.20 2.59
CA PHE A 68 2.24 7.39 3.40
C PHE A 68 1.28 7.48 4.59
N ASP A 69 0.06 6.96 4.45
CA ASP A 69 -0.91 6.86 5.54
C ASP A 69 -0.65 5.67 6.49
N ASP A 70 0.51 5.04 6.37
CA ASP A 70 0.90 3.84 7.12
C ASP A 70 -0.08 2.65 6.99
N GLN A 71 -0.87 2.59 5.91
CA GLN A 71 -1.83 1.49 5.72
C GLN A 71 -1.17 0.15 5.48
N THR A 72 -1.71 -0.92 6.06
CA THR A 72 -1.30 -2.30 5.75
C THR A 72 -1.73 -2.69 4.33
N GLU A 73 -1.16 -3.76 3.76
CA GLU A 73 -1.57 -4.26 2.44
C GLU A 73 -3.09 -4.56 2.38
N GLN A 74 -3.68 -4.99 3.50
CA GLN A 74 -5.12 -5.18 3.63
C GLN A 74 -5.90 -3.86 3.63
N GLY A 75 -5.39 -2.83 4.32
CA GLY A 75 -5.98 -1.49 4.30
C GLY A 75 -5.97 -0.89 2.89
N VAL A 76 -4.84 -1.02 2.19
CA VAL A 76 -4.71 -0.58 0.78
C VAL A 76 -5.67 -1.35 -0.13
N ALA A 77 -5.78 -2.67 0.06
CA ALA A 77 -6.70 -3.51 -0.71
C ALA A 77 -8.15 -3.06 -0.53
N HIS A 78 -8.54 -2.75 0.70
CA HIS A 78 -9.86 -2.22 1.02
C HIS A 78 -10.09 -0.82 0.43
N GLU A 79 -9.13 0.11 0.56
CA GLU A 79 -9.27 1.48 0.02
C GLU A 79 -9.32 1.51 -1.52
N LEU A 80 -8.58 0.62 -2.18
CA LEU A 80 -8.52 0.56 -3.65
C LEU A 80 -9.48 -0.44 -4.28
N GLU A 81 -10.30 -1.12 -3.48
CA GLU A 81 -11.26 -2.16 -3.90
C GLU A 81 -10.63 -3.27 -4.76
N ILE A 82 -9.44 -3.74 -4.36
CA ILE A 82 -8.69 -4.81 -5.04
C ILE A 82 -8.28 -5.90 -4.07
N SER A 83 -7.80 -7.04 -4.60
CA SER A 83 -7.29 -8.12 -3.75
C SER A 83 -5.96 -7.73 -3.07
N PRO A 84 -5.73 -8.14 -1.80
CA PRO A 84 -4.42 -8.02 -1.16
C PRO A 84 -3.27 -8.64 -1.99
N HIS A 85 -3.54 -9.72 -2.73
CA HIS A 85 -2.54 -10.33 -3.61
C HIS A 85 -2.15 -9.41 -4.79
N THR A 86 -3.13 -8.67 -5.31
CA THR A 86 -2.92 -7.66 -6.34
C THR A 86 -2.12 -6.48 -5.79
N VAL A 87 -2.42 -6.02 -4.56
CA VAL A 87 -1.63 -5.00 -3.85
C VAL A 87 -0.18 -5.44 -3.70
N HIS A 88 0.06 -6.66 -3.23
CA HIS A 88 1.40 -7.22 -3.06
C HIS A 88 2.19 -7.20 -4.39
N THR A 89 1.56 -7.68 -5.47
CA THR A 89 2.16 -7.64 -6.82
C THR A 89 2.47 -6.22 -7.28
N HIS A 90 1.59 -5.26 -6.99
CA HIS A 90 1.84 -3.86 -7.30
C HIS A 90 3.01 -3.28 -6.49
N LEU A 91 3.12 -3.63 -5.20
CA LEU A 91 4.22 -3.20 -4.34
C LEU A 91 5.56 -3.75 -4.83
N GLU A 92 5.64 -5.03 -5.22
CA GLU A 92 6.88 -5.60 -5.77
C GLU A 92 7.33 -4.88 -7.04
N ARG A 93 6.38 -4.57 -7.94
CA ARG A 93 6.67 -3.83 -9.18
C ARG A 93 7.09 -2.39 -8.88
N LEU A 94 6.41 -1.75 -7.94
CA LEU A 94 6.70 -0.39 -7.47
C LEU A 94 8.11 -0.34 -6.86
N TYR A 95 8.45 -1.24 -5.94
CA TYR A 95 9.76 -1.28 -5.29
C TYR A 95 10.89 -1.53 -6.28
N ARG A 96 10.70 -2.47 -7.23
CA ARG A 96 11.66 -2.70 -8.31
C ARG A 96 11.85 -1.45 -9.18
N LYS A 97 10.76 -0.75 -9.52
CA LYS A 97 10.79 0.47 -10.34
C LYS A 97 11.48 1.63 -9.62
N LEU A 98 11.27 1.76 -8.32
CA LEU A 98 11.90 2.79 -7.48
C LEU A 98 13.33 2.44 -7.07
N GLY A 99 13.79 1.20 -7.30
CA GLY A 99 15.11 0.73 -6.90
C GLY A 99 15.26 0.52 -5.39
N VAL A 100 14.14 0.31 -4.68
CA VAL A 100 14.10 0.15 -3.22
C VAL A 100 13.70 -1.27 -2.84
N ARG A 101 13.96 -1.66 -1.58
CA ARG A 101 13.67 -3.02 -1.08
C ARG A 101 12.68 -3.04 0.09
N SER A 102 12.19 -1.88 0.52
CA SER A 102 11.33 -1.76 1.69
C SER A 102 10.34 -0.61 1.52
N ARG A 103 9.24 -0.69 2.28
CA ARG A 103 8.24 0.38 2.44
C ARG A 103 8.90 1.71 2.79
N THR A 104 9.75 1.72 3.81
CA THR A 104 10.50 2.91 4.24
C THR A 104 11.39 3.44 3.12
N GLY A 105 12.05 2.56 2.35
CA GLY A 105 12.84 2.98 1.20
C GLY A 105 12.00 3.71 0.15
N ALA A 106 10.78 3.23 -0.12
CA ALA A 106 9.87 3.91 -1.05
C ALA A 106 9.45 5.30 -0.53
N LEU A 107 9.14 5.42 0.77
CA LEU A 107 8.81 6.71 1.39
C LEU A 107 9.99 7.69 1.32
N LEU A 108 11.19 7.24 1.70
CA LEU A 108 12.41 8.05 1.63
C LEU A 108 12.69 8.52 0.21
N ARG A 109 12.45 7.67 -0.81
CA ARG A 109 12.67 8.05 -2.20
C ARG A 109 11.75 9.19 -2.65
N VAL A 110 10.51 9.21 -2.18
CA VAL A 110 9.58 10.32 -2.42
C VAL A 110 10.04 11.57 -1.67
N PHE A 111 10.46 11.43 -0.41
CA PHE A 111 10.99 12.55 0.37
C PHE A 111 12.23 13.17 -0.27
N GLU A 112 13.20 12.38 -0.71
CA GLU A 112 14.39 12.86 -1.43
C GLU A 112 14.02 13.81 -2.57
N LEU A 113 13.06 13.42 -3.40
CA LEU A 113 12.59 14.27 -4.49
C LEU A 113 11.95 15.58 -4.01
N CYS A 114 11.15 15.52 -2.94
CA CYS A 114 10.51 16.70 -2.38
C CYS A 114 11.50 17.62 -1.64
N LEU A 115 12.57 17.09 -1.07
CA LEU A 115 13.66 17.84 -0.45
C LEU A 115 14.55 18.48 -1.53
N ASP A 116 14.93 17.73 -2.56
CA ASP A 116 15.78 18.19 -3.65
C ASP A 116 15.10 19.26 -4.53
N GLY A 117 13.77 19.16 -4.69
CA GLY A 117 12.96 20.15 -5.40
C GLY A 117 12.97 21.54 -4.75
N ARG A 118 13.20 21.64 -3.43
CA ARG A 118 13.36 22.93 -2.74
C ARG A 118 14.68 23.62 -3.05
N SER A 119 15.72 22.86 -3.37
CA SER A 119 17.06 23.39 -3.66
C SER A 119 17.20 23.94 -5.09
N ARG A 120 16.36 23.48 -6.03
CA ARG A 120 16.36 23.94 -7.44
C ARG A 120 15.47 25.15 -7.73
N ALA A 121 14.58 25.53 -6.81
CA ALA A 121 13.72 26.71 -6.94
C ALA A 121 14.38 28.02 -6.42
N MET A 122 15.66 27.98 -6.05
CA MET A 122 16.45 29.11 -5.51
C MET A 122 17.65 29.49 -6.39
N SER A 123 17.56 29.32 -7.71
CA SER A 123 18.55 29.88 -8.65
C SER A 123 17.87 30.38 -9.91
#